data_AF-A0A534TZR1-F1
#
_entry.id   AF-A0A534TZR1-F1
#
_cell.length_a   1.000
_cell.length_b   1.000
_cell.length_c   1.000
_cell.angle_alpha   90.00
_cell.angle_beta   90.00
_cell.angle_gamma   90.00
#
_symmetry.space_group_name_H-M   'P 1'
#
loop_
_entity.id
_entity.type
_entity.pdbx_description
1 polymer ?
#
loop_
_entity_poly.entity_id
_entity_poly.type
_entity_poly.pdbx_seq_one_letter_code
_entity_poly.pdbx_strand_id
1 'polypeptide(L)'
;MAFSLTSPAFTANGAISKEYSCDGANRSPELGYLPGDVTGLPAGVPADETVRGGTHGTNSFRKLGYGGPCPPPGKVHHYVFKLYALSAPTALKPRATKDDVLHAIEGHVVGQAELIGTYAR
;
A
#
# COMPACT_ATOMS: atom_id res chain seq x y z
N MET A 1 10.46 13.20 14.67
CA MET A 1 10.36 13.44 13.20
C MET A 1 8.98 12.98 12.76
N ALA A 2 8.30 13.73 11.90
CA ALA A 2 6.99 13.33 11.38
C ALA A 2 7.18 12.41 10.18
N PHE A 3 6.51 11.26 10.18
CA PHE A 3 6.42 10.40 9.00
C PHE A 3 5.29 10.91 8.12
N SER A 4 5.54 11.03 6.82
CA SER A 4 4.54 11.45 5.84
C SER A 4 4.40 10.42 4.73
N LEU A 5 3.15 10.25 4.28
CA LEU A 5 2.79 9.43 3.13
C LEU A 5 1.93 10.28 2.20
N THR A 6 2.39 10.44 0.96
CA THR A 6 1.73 11.26 -0.06
C THR A 6 1.62 10.50 -1.37
N SER A 7 0.76 10.96 -2.26
CA SER A 7 0.63 10.42 -3.60
C SER A 7 0.33 11.57 -4.58
N PRO A 8 0.95 11.60 -5.77
CA PRO A 8 0.52 12.49 -6.83
C PRO A 8 -0.81 12.04 -7.46
N ALA A 9 -1.22 10.79 -7.23
CA ALA A 9 -2.43 10.22 -7.82
C ALA A 9 -3.74 10.69 -7.15
N PHE A 10 -3.69 11.02 -5.86
CA PHE A 10 -4.85 11.51 -5.11
C PHE A 10 -4.41 12.22 -3.81
N THR A 11 -5.24 13.15 -3.35
CA THR A 11 -5.07 13.84 -2.07
C THR A 11 -5.69 13.04 -0.91
N ALA A 12 -5.32 13.35 0.33
CA ALA A 12 -5.91 12.71 1.51
C ALA A 12 -7.44 12.90 1.55
N ASN A 13 -8.17 11.79 1.69
CA ASN A 13 -9.62 11.64 1.56
C ASN A 13 -10.19 11.98 0.17
N GLY A 14 -9.33 12.25 -0.82
CA GLY A 14 -9.72 12.49 -2.21
C GLY A 14 -10.11 11.21 -2.93
N ALA A 15 -10.71 11.38 -4.12
CA ALA A 15 -11.13 10.27 -4.97
C ALA A 15 -9.91 9.61 -5.65
N ILE A 16 -9.84 8.28 -5.57
CA ILE A 16 -8.86 7.48 -6.30
C ILE A 16 -9.34 7.34 -7.75
N SER A 17 -8.48 7.63 -8.72
CA SER A 17 -8.80 7.46 -10.14
C SER A 17 -9.10 6.00 -10.49
N LYS A 18 -10.03 5.78 -11.43
CA LYS A 18 -10.37 4.45 -11.97
C LYS A 18 -9.17 3.68 -12.52
N GLU A 19 -8.09 4.36 -12.92
CA GLU A 19 -6.86 3.68 -13.36
C GLU A 19 -6.29 2.73 -12.29
N TYR A 20 -6.46 3.09 -11.02
CA TYR A 20 -5.96 2.31 -9.90
C TYR A 20 -6.99 1.34 -9.32
N SER A 21 -8.19 1.26 -9.90
CA SER A 21 -9.29 0.40 -9.45
C SER A 21 -9.49 -0.82 -10.37
N CYS A 22 -10.39 -1.72 -9.98
CA CYS A 22 -10.77 -2.87 -10.79
C CYS A 22 -11.56 -2.51 -12.06
N ASP A 23 -12.08 -1.28 -12.17
CA ASP A 23 -12.80 -0.81 -13.37
C ASP A 23 -11.84 -0.21 -14.42
N GLY A 24 -10.54 -0.13 -14.12
CA GLY A 24 -9.51 0.37 -15.04
C GLY A 24 -8.29 -0.56 -15.12
N ALA A 25 -7.10 0.02 -15.13
CA ALA A 25 -5.85 -0.72 -15.33
C ALA A 25 -5.42 -1.53 -14.09
N ASN A 26 -6.08 -1.33 -12.94
CA ASN A 26 -5.76 -1.97 -11.67
C ASN A 26 -4.27 -1.82 -11.28
N ARG A 27 -3.67 -0.68 -11.59
CA ARG A 27 -2.27 -0.36 -11.26
C ARG A 27 -2.20 0.17 -9.83
N SER A 28 -1.08 -0.07 -9.13
CA SER A 28 -0.84 0.61 -7.86
C SER A 28 -0.63 2.11 -8.08
N PRO A 29 -1.15 2.99 -7.22
CA PRO A 29 -0.78 4.41 -7.25
C PRO A 29 0.68 4.59 -6.86
N GLU A 30 1.27 5.69 -7.30
CA GLU A 30 2.59 6.12 -6.82
C GLU A 30 2.47 6.59 -5.37
N LEU A 31 3.44 6.23 -4.53
CA LEU A 31 3.49 6.65 -3.13
C LEU A 31 4.85 7.27 -2.84
N GLY A 32 4.85 8.50 -2.34
CA GLY A 32 6.02 9.17 -1.79
C GLY A 32 5.99 9.10 -0.27
N TYR A 33 7.13 8.86 0.37
CA TYR A 33 7.21 8.80 1.82
C TYR A 33 8.55 9.27 2.38
N LEU A 34 8.48 9.90 3.55
CA LEU A 34 9.62 10.49 4.25
C LEU A 34 9.45 10.34 5.78
N PRO A 35 10.54 10.19 6.55
CA PRO A 35 11.91 9.89 6.12
C PRO A 35 12.10 8.40 5.73
N GLY A 36 13.16 8.08 4.97
CA GLY A 36 13.55 6.70 4.63
C GLY A 36 14.63 6.62 3.54
N ASP A 37 15.35 5.49 3.47
CA ASP A 37 16.40 5.25 2.45
C ASP A 37 15.81 5.11 1.04
N VAL A 38 14.61 4.55 0.97
CA VAL A 38 13.75 4.57 -0.21
C VAL A 38 12.67 5.61 0.07
N THR A 39 12.50 6.59 -0.82
CA THR A 39 11.59 7.72 -0.60
C THR A 39 10.29 7.61 -1.40
N GLY A 40 10.07 6.48 -2.08
CA GLY A 40 8.85 6.26 -2.83
C GLY A 40 8.75 4.90 -3.52
N LEU A 41 7.52 4.55 -3.86
CA LEU A 41 7.14 3.42 -4.70
C LEU A 41 6.51 3.95 -5.99
N PRO A 42 7.00 3.55 -7.18
CA PRO A 42 6.45 4.01 -8.46
C PRO A 42 5.04 3.47 -8.68
N ALA A 43 4.26 4.14 -9.53
CA ALA A 43 2.97 3.61 -9.96
C ALA A 43 3.12 2.30 -10.75
N GLY A 44 2.21 1.35 -10.51
CA GLY A 44 2.18 0.06 -11.21
C GLY A 44 3.35 -0.85 -10.88
N VAL A 45 3.72 -0.97 -9.60
CA VAL A 45 4.71 -1.96 -9.16
C VAL A 45 4.26 -3.35 -9.62
N PRO A 46 5.10 -4.12 -10.32
CA PRO A 46 4.71 -5.43 -10.86
C PRO A 46 4.40 -6.41 -9.74
N ALA A 47 3.46 -7.32 -9.97
CA ALA A 47 3.04 -8.32 -8.99
C ALA A 47 4.04 -9.49 -8.83
N ASP A 48 5.34 -9.20 -8.91
CA ASP A 48 6.43 -10.15 -8.69
C ASP A 48 6.67 -10.38 -7.19
N GLU A 49 7.30 -11.50 -6.84
CA GLU A 49 7.60 -11.87 -5.45
C GLU A 49 8.56 -10.89 -4.80
N THR A 50 9.58 -10.49 -5.57
CA THR A 50 10.61 -9.55 -5.16
C THR A 50 10.54 -8.34 -6.07
N VAL A 51 10.55 -7.16 -5.47
CA VAL A 51 10.57 -5.87 -6.15
C VAL A 51 11.70 -5.02 -5.61
N ARG A 52 11.99 -3.90 -6.26
CA ARG A 52 13.05 -3.00 -5.78
C ARG A 52 12.72 -2.52 -4.36
N GLY A 53 13.53 -2.90 -3.39
CA GLY A 53 13.39 -2.48 -1.99
C GLY A 53 12.52 -3.36 -1.10
N GLY A 54 12.03 -4.51 -1.58
CA GLY A 54 11.26 -5.43 -0.73
C GLY A 54 10.61 -6.59 -1.47
N THR A 55 9.69 -7.28 -0.79
CA THR A 55 8.93 -8.41 -1.34
C THR A 55 7.44 -8.19 -1.14
N HIS A 56 6.61 -8.71 -2.05
CA HIS A 56 5.16 -8.62 -1.91
C HIS A 56 4.58 -9.72 -1.01
N GLY A 57 3.59 -9.33 -0.22
CA GLY A 57 2.69 -10.26 0.47
C GLY A 57 1.50 -10.67 -0.41
N THR A 58 0.65 -11.55 0.13
CA THR A 58 -0.63 -11.92 -0.52
C THR A 58 -1.75 -10.96 -0.10
N ASN A 59 -2.61 -10.60 -1.05
CA ASN A 59 -3.82 -9.82 -0.81
C ASN A 59 -5.07 -10.71 -0.60
N SER A 60 -6.18 -10.11 -0.21
CA SER A 60 -7.46 -10.83 0.05
C SER A 60 -8.06 -11.51 -1.19
N PHE A 61 -7.63 -11.14 -2.40
CA PHE A 61 -7.98 -11.86 -3.63
C PHE A 61 -7.12 -13.10 -3.86
N ARG A 62 -6.27 -13.49 -2.89
CA ARG A 62 -5.28 -14.57 -2.97
C ARG A 62 -4.28 -14.37 -4.10
N LYS A 63 -4.03 -13.12 -4.48
CA LYS A 63 -3.03 -12.72 -5.48
C LYS A 63 -1.85 -12.05 -4.80
N LEU A 64 -0.74 -12.01 -5.51
CA LEU A 64 0.47 -11.31 -5.10
C LEU A 64 0.36 -9.83 -5.47
N GLY A 65 0.91 -8.95 -4.63
CA GLY A 65 0.99 -7.51 -4.90
C GLY A 65 -0.36 -6.78 -4.81
N TYR A 66 -0.45 -5.65 -5.49
CA TYR A 66 -1.58 -4.71 -5.39
C TYR A 66 -2.87 -5.28 -5.98
N GLY A 67 -3.96 -5.15 -5.22
CA GLY A 67 -5.33 -5.33 -5.70
C GLY A 67 -6.11 -4.04 -5.45
N GLY A 68 -6.55 -3.39 -6.52
CA GLY A 68 -7.16 -2.07 -6.44
C GLY A 68 -8.59 -2.08 -5.89
N PRO A 69 -9.13 -0.88 -5.60
CA PRO A 69 -10.52 -0.69 -5.21
C PRO A 69 -11.50 -1.42 -6.11
N CYS A 70 -12.37 -2.22 -5.50
CA CYS A 70 -13.47 -2.88 -6.19
C CYS A 70 -14.71 -2.98 -5.28
N PRO A 71 -15.25 -1.84 -4.84
CA PRO A 71 -16.41 -1.84 -3.95
C PRO A 71 -17.64 -2.32 -4.73
N PRO A 72 -18.68 -2.84 -4.05
CA PRO A 72 -20.00 -2.99 -4.66
C PRO A 72 -20.53 -1.62 -5.12
N PRO A 73 -21.44 -1.58 -6.11
CA PRO A 73 -22.12 -0.34 -6.49
C PRO A 73 -22.80 0.35 -5.29
N GLY A 74 -22.74 1.68 -5.25
CA GLY A 74 -23.43 2.48 -4.24
C GLY A 74 -22.50 3.21 -3.28
N LYS A 75 -22.31 2.68 -2.06
CA LYS A 75 -21.60 3.41 -1.00
C LYS A 75 -20.11 3.58 -1.31
N VAL A 76 -19.60 4.78 -1.04
CA VAL A 76 -18.17 5.06 -1.10
C VAL A 76 -17.41 4.25 -0.05
N HIS A 77 -16.30 3.64 -0.46
CA HIS A 77 -15.38 2.94 0.43
C HIS A 77 -14.12 3.77 0.64
N HIS A 78 -13.56 3.68 1.85
CA HIS A 78 -12.29 4.30 2.21
C HIS A 78 -11.17 3.26 2.13
N TYR A 79 -10.16 3.54 1.33
CA TYR A 79 -8.98 2.71 1.14
C TYR A 79 -7.81 3.34 1.88
N VAL A 80 -7.34 2.66 2.92
CA VAL A 80 -6.29 3.15 3.81
C VAL A 80 -4.96 2.56 3.38
N PHE A 81 -4.06 3.42 2.89
CA PHE A 81 -2.66 3.07 2.64
C PHE A 81 -1.88 3.36 3.92
N LYS A 82 -1.29 2.33 4.51
CA LYS A 82 -0.49 2.44 5.74
C LYS A 82 0.98 2.19 5.44
N LEU A 83 1.83 3.06 5.97
CA LEU A 83 3.27 2.92 5.96
C LEU A 83 3.77 2.74 7.38
N TYR A 84 4.64 1.75 7.58
CA TYR A 84 5.31 1.51 8.85
C TYR A 84 6.82 1.64 8.66
N ALA A 85 7.45 2.47 9.49
CA ALA A 85 8.90 2.53 9.60
C ALA A 85 9.33 1.62 10.76
N LEU A 86 10.32 0.78 10.51
CA LEU A 86 10.75 -0.27 11.44
C LEU A 86 12.17 0.00 11.95
N SER A 87 12.44 -0.36 13.21
CA SER A 87 13.79 -0.32 13.79
C SER A 87 14.70 -1.44 13.31
N ALA A 88 14.14 -2.49 12.70
CA ALA A 88 14.86 -3.64 12.19
C ALA A 88 14.22 -4.18 10.90
N PRO A 89 14.99 -4.80 9.99
CA PRO A 89 14.44 -5.52 8.84
C PRO A 89 13.54 -6.68 9.29
N THR A 90 12.49 -6.94 8.52
CA THR A 90 11.69 -8.16 8.72
C THR A 90 12.37 -9.35 8.05
N ALA A 91 12.26 -10.54 8.64
CA ALA A 91 12.68 -11.81 8.02
C ALA A 91 11.57 -12.47 7.19
N LEU A 92 10.59 -11.67 6.76
CA LEU A 92 9.44 -12.16 6.00
C LEU A 92 9.87 -12.61 4.60
N LYS A 93 9.32 -13.75 4.18
CA LYS A 93 9.45 -14.25 2.81
C LYS A 93 8.36 -13.64 1.93
N PRO A 94 8.53 -13.65 0.59
CA PRO A 94 7.43 -13.35 -0.31
C PRO A 94 6.18 -14.15 0.04
N ARG A 95 5.00 -13.60 -0.30
CA ARG A 95 3.68 -14.18 -0.03
C ARG A 95 3.25 -14.19 1.44
N ALA A 96 3.94 -13.46 2.32
CA ALA A 96 3.47 -13.21 3.67
C ALA A 96 2.03 -12.65 3.66
N THR A 97 1.20 -13.10 4.60
CA THR A 97 -0.15 -12.58 4.81
C THR A 97 -0.10 -11.27 5.59
N LYS A 98 -1.24 -10.57 5.67
CA LYS A 98 -1.35 -9.39 6.54
C LYS A 98 -1.02 -9.74 7.99
N ASP A 99 -1.46 -10.89 8.47
CA ASP A 99 -1.25 -11.30 9.86
C ASP A 99 0.22 -11.60 10.14
N ASP A 100 0.91 -12.26 9.20
CA ASP A 100 2.37 -12.47 9.28
C ASP A 100 3.12 -11.13 9.35
N VAL A 101 2.71 -10.16 8.54
CA VAL A 101 3.30 -8.82 8.53
C VAL A 101 3.08 -8.13 9.87
N LEU A 102 1.84 -8.08 10.36
CA LEU A 102 1.52 -7.40 11.61
C LEU A 102 2.26 -8.02 12.81
N HIS A 103 2.37 -9.34 12.83
CA HIS A 103 3.11 -10.04 13.88
C HIS A 103 4.62 -9.77 13.80
N ALA A 104 5.19 -9.77 12.58
CA ALA A 104 6.62 -9.53 12.39
C ALA A 104 7.07 -8.09 12.70
N ILE A 105 6.16 -7.10 12.59
CA ILE A 105 6.49 -5.70 12.90
C ILE A 105 6.17 -5.31 14.35
N GLU A 106 5.48 -6.16 15.11
CA GLU A 106 5.10 -5.88 16.49
C GLU A 106 6.33 -5.57 17.35
N GLY A 107 6.28 -4.47 18.11
CA GLY A 107 7.41 -3.98 18.91
C GLY A 107 8.57 -3.34 18.11
N HIS A 108 8.54 -3.37 16.77
CA HIS A 108 9.58 -2.81 15.91
C HIS A 108 9.17 -1.51 15.20
N VAL A 109 7.90 -1.10 15.29
CA VAL A 109 7.41 0.14 14.66
C VAL A 109 7.98 1.38 15.37
N VAL A 110 8.79 2.16 14.66
CA VAL A 110 9.34 3.45 15.11
C VAL A 110 8.63 4.65 14.49
N GLY A 111 7.75 4.40 13.52
CA GLY A 111 7.01 5.42 12.80
C GLY A 111 5.87 4.85 11.99
N GLN A 112 4.83 5.66 11.80
CA GLN A 112 3.73 5.30 10.91
C GLN A 112 3.17 6.54 10.20
N ALA A 113 2.68 6.33 8.99
CA ALA A 113 1.93 7.33 8.24
C ALA A 113 0.77 6.65 7.51
N GLU A 114 -0.31 7.38 7.30
CA GLU A 114 -1.48 6.88 6.58
C GLU A 114 -1.91 7.88 5.52
N LEU A 115 -2.37 7.35 4.39
CA LEU A 115 -3.00 8.10 3.33
C LEU A 115 -4.31 7.39 2.98
N ILE A 116 -5.42 8.11 3.09
CA ILE A 116 -6.74 7.56 2.83
C ILE A 116 -7.19 8.09 1.48
N GLY A 117 -7.63 7.20 0.58
CA GLY A 117 -8.33 7.57 -0.65
C GLY A 117 -9.72 6.97 -0.67
N THR A 118 -10.64 7.58 -1.42
CA THR A 118 -12.02 7.12 -1.53
C THR A 118 -12.31 6.62 -2.93
N TYR A 119 -13.15 5.59 -3.06
CA TYR A 119 -13.61 5.11 -4.36
C TYR A 119 -15.05 4.58 -4.26
N ALA A 120 -15.85 4.89 -5.27
CA ALA A 120 -17.22 4.43 -5.46
C ALA A 120 -17.41 4.00 -6.92
N ARG A 121 -18.27 3.00 -7.14
CA ARG A 121 -18.68 2.52 -8.46
C ARG A 121 -20.07 3.02 -8.82
#